data_AF-A0A7H0K0T4-F1
#
_entry.id   AF-A0A7H0K0T4-F1
#
_cell.length_a   1.000
_cell.length_b   1.000
_cell.length_c   1.000
_cell.angle_alpha   90.00
_cell.angle_beta   90.00
_cell.angle_gamma   90.00
#
_symmetry.space_group_name_H-M   'P 1'
#
loop_
_entity.id
_entity.type
_entity.pdbx_description
1 polymer ?
#
loop_
_entity_poly.entity_id
_entity_poly.type
_entity_poly.pdbx_seq_one_letter_code
_entity_poly.pdbx_strand_id
1 'polypeptide(L)'
;MAFVISADFEPIEFEIPAGKAKTVTISVPPFDCYSPADIAKMNADLKKYEHDDEIDDVNNPAKTVTALLRFQLKHFNPGKQKADAIDALTVRQLNEIDKIWTEKSEVTLGESEASTDDSSATEE
;
A
#
# COMPACT_ATOMS: atom_id res chain seq x y z
N MET A 1 -20.66 31.26 1.33
CA MET A 1 -20.52 30.24 2.38
C MET A 1 -19.29 29.42 2.02
N ALA A 2 -18.31 29.32 2.91
CA ALA A 2 -17.13 28.49 2.67
C ALA A 2 -17.40 27.08 3.18
N PHE A 3 -17.02 26.07 2.40
CA PHE A 3 -17.02 24.68 2.83
C PHE A 3 -15.75 24.41 3.62
N VAL A 4 -15.88 23.75 4.78
CA VAL A 4 -14.76 23.31 5.59
C VAL A 4 -14.39 21.90 5.13
N ILE A 5 -13.15 21.71 4.72
CA ILE A 5 -12.62 20.38 4.39
C ILE A 5 -12.10 19.76 5.68
N SER A 6 -12.61 18.58 6.03
CA SER A 6 -12.11 17.81 7.18
C SER A 6 -10.70 17.32 6.87
N ALA A 7 -9.79 17.45 7.84
CA ALA A 7 -8.49 16.78 7.80
C ALA A 7 -8.52 15.38 8.43
N ASP A 8 -9.64 15.02 9.05
CA ASP A 8 -9.80 13.79 9.80
C ASP A 8 -10.37 12.68 8.92
N PHE A 9 -9.76 11.50 9.01
CA PHE A 9 -10.23 10.25 8.43
C PHE A 9 -10.12 9.15 9.49
N GLU A 10 -10.93 8.11 9.35
CA GLU A 10 -10.82 6.93 10.21
C GLU A 10 -9.74 6.00 9.66
N PRO A 11 -8.72 5.62 10.47
CA PRO A 11 -7.73 4.65 10.04
C PRO A 11 -8.34 3.27 9.89
N ILE A 12 -7.87 2.52 8.90
CA ILE A 12 -8.23 1.13 8.67
C ILE A 12 -7.34 0.27 9.57
N GLU A 13 -7.97 -0.44 10.50
CA GLU A 13 -7.27 -1.33 11.43
C GLU A 13 -7.31 -2.79 11.00
N PHE A 14 -6.20 -3.48 11.23
CA PHE A 14 -6.05 -4.92 11.01
C PHE A 14 -5.46 -5.57 12.25
N GLU A 15 -6.07 -6.65 12.71
CA GLU A 15 -5.49 -7.52 13.73
C GLU A 15 -4.69 -8.64 13.04
N ILE A 16 -3.35 -8.59 13.15
CA ILE A 16 -2.47 -9.56 12.49
C ILE A 16 -1.77 -10.49 13.49
N PRO A 17 -1.40 -11.72 13.09
CA PRO A 17 -0.67 -12.64 13.96
C PRO A 17 0.72 -12.12 14.37
N ALA A 18 1.08 -12.27 15.63
CA ALA A 18 2.36 -11.87 16.23
C ALA A 18 2.98 -13.02 17.07
N GLY A 19 2.88 -14.25 16.56
CA GLY A 19 3.33 -15.48 17.23
C GLY A 19 2.19 -16.39 17.65
N LYS A 20 2.51 -17.46 18.41
CA LYS A 20 1.51 -18.46 18.82
C LYS A 20 0.43 -17.81 19.69
N ALA A 21 -0.78 -17.72 19.14
CA ALA A 21 -1.98 -17.17 19.78
C ALA A 21 -1.88 -15.69 20.23
N LYS A 22 -0.94 -14.92 19.66
CA LYS A 22 -0.83 -13.48 19.90
C LYS A 22 -1.13 -12.73 18.61
N THR A 23 -1.73 -11.57 18.76
CA THR A 23 -2.01 -10.64 17.67
C THR A 23 -1.46 -9.27 18.01
N VAL A 24 -1.31 -8.45 16.97
CA VAL A 24 -1.02 -7.01 17.11
C VAL A 24 -1.91 -6.26 16.14
N THR A 25 -2.43 -5.11 16.59
CA THR A 25 -3.20 -4.21 15.73
C THR A 25 -2.25 -3.31 14.95
N ILE A 26 -2.39 -3.32 13.63
CA ILE A 26 -1.78 -2.35 12.72
C ILE A 26 -2.87 -1.44 12.16
N SER A 27 -2.51 -0.20 11.84
CA SER A 27 -3.43 0.82 11.34
C SER A 27 -2.83 1.49 10.12
N VAL A 28 -3.64 1.77 9.10
CA VAL A 28 -3.23 2.50 7.90
C VAL A 28 -4.27 3.56 7.53
N PRO A 29 -3.86 4.71 6.98
CA PRO A 29 -4.81 5.64 6.37
C PRO A 29 -5.40 5.04 5.09
N PRO A 30 -6.58 5.48 4.65
CA PRO A 30 -7.00 5.30 3.26
C PRO A 30 -5.92 5.77 2.27
N PHE A 31 -5.85 5.15 1.08
CA PHE A 31 -4.81 5.47 0.09
C PHE A 31 -4.81 6.92 -0.39
N ASP A 32 -5.97 7.57 -0.44
CA ASP A 32 -6.14 8.98 -0.82
C ASP A 32 -5.84 9.96 0.33
N CYS A 33 -5.61 9.44 1.54
CA CYS A 33 -5.36 10.21 2.75
C CYS A 33 -3.87 10.29 3.13
N TYR A 34 -2.96 9.90 2.23
CA TYR A 34 -1.53 10.02 2.48
C TYR A 34 -1.12 11.49 2.55
N SER A 35 -0.47 11.89 3.65
CA SER A 35 0.03 13.26 3.73
C SER A 35 1.18 13.47 2.73
N PRO A 36 1.39 14.70 2.23
CA PRO A 36 2.56 15.00 1.39
C PRO A 36 3.89 14.64 2.06
N ALA A 37 3.96 14.71 3.40
CA ALA A 37 5.13 14.32 4.17
C ALA A 37 5.36 12.80 4.15
N ASP A 38 4.30 12.00 4.26
CA ASP A 38 4.38 10.54 4.14
C ASP A 38 4.84 10.13 2.75
N ILE A 39 4.27 10.71 1.70
CA ILE A 39 4.66 10.46 0.31
C ILE A 39 6.14 10.80 0.10
N ALA A 40 6.57 11.97 0.55
CA ALA A 40 7.96 12.40 0.42
C ALA A 40 8.92 11.46 1.16
N LYS A 41 8.56 11.05 2.38
CA LYS A 41 9.35 10.12 3.19
C LYS A 41 9.43 8.73 2.56
N MET A 42 8.29 8.16 2.15
CA MET A 42 8.24 6.86 1.48
C MET A 42 9.07 6.86 0.20
N ASN A 43 8.95 7.89 -0.64
CA ASN A 43 9.76 8.01 -1.86
C ASN A 43 11.26 8.11 -1.57
N ALA A 44 11.66 8.88 -0.54
CA ALA A 44 13.05 8.99 -0.15
C ALA A 44 13.62 7.67 0.40
N ASP A 45 12.80 6.92 1.14
CA ASP A 45 13.17 5.61 1.67
C ASP A 45 13.19 4.53 0.57
N LEU A 46 12.26 4.56 -0.39
CA LEU A 46 12.22 3.64 -1.55
C LEU A 46 13.46 3.77 -2.45
N LYS A 47 13.95 4.99 -2.67
CA LYS A 47 15.17 5.25 -3.46
C LYS A 47 16.40 4.50 -2.95
N LYS A 48 16.44 4.15 -1.66
CA LYS A 48 17.54 3.38 -1.08
C LYS A 48 17.59 1.95 -1.61
N TYR A 49 16.46 1.43 -2.08
CA TYR A 49 16.31 0.06 -2.58
C TYR A 49 16.47 -0.04 -4.12
N GLU A 50 16.43 1.07 -4.85
CA GLU A 50 16.47 1.07 -6.34
C GLU A 50 17.79 0.50 -6.89
N HIS A 51 18.88 0.61 -6.13
CA HIS A 51 20.22 0.16 -6.52
C HIS A 51 20.84 -0.81 -5.50
N ASP A 52 20.00 -1.41 -4.65
CA ASP A 52 20.45 -2.37 -3.65
C ASP A 52 20.41 -3.78 -4.25
N ASP A 53 21.57 -4.23 -4.73
CA ASP A 53 21.77 -5.57 -5.29
C ASP A 53 21.93 -6.66 -4.21
N GLU A 54 21.99 -6.28 -2.92
CA GLU A 54 22.09 -7.25 -1.81
C GLU A 54 20.71 -7.82 -1.42
N ILE A 55 19.63 -7.21 -1.90
CA ILE A 55 18.25 -7.64 -1.61
C ILE A 55 17.69 -8.36 -2.83
N ASP A 56 17.29 -9.62 -2.65
CA ASP A 56 16.57 -10.38 -3.67
C ASP A 56 15.36 -9.59 -4.19
N ASP A 57 15.14 -9.58 -5.51
CA ASP A 57 14.07 -8.81 -6.15
C ASP A 57 12.69 -9.05 -5.52
N VAL A 58 12.41 -10.29 -5.10
CA VAL A 58 11.15 -10.68 -4.44
C VAL A 58 10.92 -9.98 -3.09
N ASN A 59 11.99 -9.53 -2.44
CA ASN A 59 11.98 -8.81 -1.17
C ASN A 59 12.24 -7.31 -1.33
N ASN A 60 12.56 -6.85 -2.54
CA ASN A 60 12.86 -5.44 -2.82
C ASN A 60 11.55 -4.64 -3.05
N PRO A 61 11.23 -3.65 -2.19
CA PRO A 61 9.99 -2.88 -2.29
C PRO A 61 9.93 -1.96 -3.52
N ALA A 62 11.06 -1.68 -4.18
CA ALA A 62 11.09 -0.95 -5.45
C ALA A 62 10.78 -1.84 -6.66
N LYS A 63 10.81 -3.18 -6.50
CA LYS A 63 10.67 -4.14 -7.61
C LYS A 63 9.40 -4.99 -7.55
N THR A 64 8.80 -5.19 -6.37
CA THR A 64 7.60 -6.02 -6.23
C THR A 64 6.51 -5.40 -5.36
N VAL A 65 5.26 -5.61 -5.75
CA VAL A 65 4.07 -5.08 -5.05
C VAL A 65 3.97 -5.64 -3.62
N THR A 66 4.26 -6.93 -3.42
CA THR A 66 4.19 -7.55 -2.09
C THR A 66 5.23 -6.97 -1.12
N ALA A 67 6.45 -6.70 -1.59
CA ALA A 67 7.47 -6.06 -0.77
C ALA A 67 7.13 -4.57 -0.52
N LEU A 68 6.58 -3.88 -1.52
CA LEU A 68 6.08 -2.51 -1.39
C LEU A 68 4.97 -2.41 -0.34
N LEU A 69 4.03 -3.35 -0.35
CA LEU A 69 2.95 -3.39 0.63
C LEU A 69 3.49 -3.59 2.05
N ARG A 70 4.41 -4.54 2.26
CA ARG A 70 5.09 -4.69 3.58
C ARG A 70 5.80 -3.41 4.00
N PHE A 71 6.47 -2.75 3.05
CA PHE A 71 7.15 -1.48 3.31
C PHE A 71 6.18 -0.39 3.76
N GLN A 72 5.05 -0.21 3.06
CA GLN A 72 4.01 0.76 3.42
C GLN A 72 3.39 0.45 4.79
N LEU A 73 3.05 -0.82 5.05
CA LEU A 73 2.53 -1.23 6.35
C LEU A 73 3.50 -0.85 7.47
N LYS A 74 4.80 -1.10 7.29
CA LYS A 74 5.85 -0.73 8.28
C LYS A 74 6.03 0.78 8.42
N HIS A 75 5.87 1.56 7.36
CA HIS A 75 5.93 3.03 7.43
C HIS A 75 4.86 3.59 8.37
N PHE A 76 3.61 3.14 8.23
CA PHE A 76 2.50 3.60 9.07
C PHE A 76 2.46 2.94 10.46
N ASN A 77 3.21 1.84 10.66
CA ASN A 77 3.21 1.07 11.89
C ASN A 77 4.63 0.95 12.47
N PRO A 78 5.25 2.06 12.91
CA PRO A 78 6.58 2.03 13.46
C PRO A 78 6.62 1.20 14.75
N GLY A 79 7.80 0.65 15.04
CA GLY A 79 8.06 -0.13 16.24
C GLY A 79 8.36 -1.59 15.93
N LYS A 80 9.32 -2.14 16.67
CA LYS A 80 9.89 -3.47 16.41
C LYS A 80 8.85 -4.58 16.38
N GLN A 81 7.91 -4.59 17.34
CA GLN A 81 6.91 -5.65 17.41
C GLN A 81 5.99 -5.70 16.19
N LYS A 82 5.55 -4.53 15.70
CA LYS A 82 4.69 -4.45 14.50
C LYS A 82 5.47 -4.80 13.24
N ALA A 83 6.70 -4.30 13.12
CA ALA A 83 7.59 -4.65 12.01
C ALA A 83 7.83 -6.16 11.92
N ASP A 84 8.20 -6.80 13.04
CA ASP A 84 8.43 -8.25 13.09
C ASP A 84 7.16 -9.04 12.70
N ALA A 85 5.98 -8.60 13.14
CA ALA A 85 4.70 -9.22 12.78
C ALA A 85 4.35 -9.06 11.30
N ILE A 86 4.59 -7.87 10.72
CA ILE A 86 4.38 -7.59 9.29
C ILE A 86 5.33 -8.43 8.43
N ASP A 87 6.60 -8.56 8.83
CA ASP A 87 7.60 -9.34 8.10
C ASP A 87 7.26 -10.84 8.09
N ALA A 88 6.58 -11.33 9.14
CA ALA A 88 6.11 -12.71 9.24
C ALA A 88 4.84 -13.02 8.42
N LEU A 89 4.17 -12.01 7.85
CA LEU A 89 2.97 -12.23 7.04
C LEU A 89 3.28 -13.02 5.77
N THR A 90 2.43 -13.99 5.47
CA THR A 90 2.46 -14.70 4.19
C THR A 90 1.92 -13.83 3.06
N VAL A 91 2.26 -14.16 1.82
CA VAL A 91 1.74 -13.46 0.63
C VAL A 91 0.20 -13.46 0.61
N ARG A 92 -0.44 -14.55 1.03
CA ARG A 92 -1.91 -14.63 1.09
C ARG A 92 -2.51 -13.60 2.05
N GLN A 93 -1.92 -13.45 3.24
CA GLN A 93 -2.41 -12.49 4.23
C GLN A 93 -2.17 -11.05 3.78
N LEU A 94 -1.06 -10.79 3.10
CA LEU A 94 -0.80 -9.49 2.50
C LEU A 94 -1.82 -9.15 1.42
N ASN A 95 -2.14 -10.08 0.53
CA ASN A 95 -3.18 -9.86 -0.49
C ASN A 95 -4.57 -9.61 0.14
N GLU A 96 -4.86 -10.24 1.29
CA GLU A 96 -6.10 -9.99 2.02
C GLU A 96 -6.14 -8.57 2.62
N ILE A 97 -5.02 -8.12 3.21
CA ILE A 97 -4.86 -6.75 3.69
C ILE A 97 -5.02 -5.76 2.53
N ASP A 98 -4.33 -5.98 1.41
CA ASP A 98 -4.37 -5.11 0.23
C ASP A 98 -5.79 -4.95 -0.33
N LYS A 99 -6.51 -6.07 -0.45
CA LYS A 99 -7.90 -6.09 -0.89
C LYS A 99 -8.79 -5.24 0.02
N ILE A 100 -8.73 -5.49 1.33
CA ILE A 100 -9.56 -4.77 2.30
C ILE A 100 -9.17 -3.29 2.36
N TRP A 101 -7.87 -2.99 2.29
CA TRP A 101 -7.37 -1.62 2.28
C TRP A 101 -7.87 -0.86 1.05
N THR A 102 -7.81 -1.48 -0.13
CA THR A 102 -8.35 -0.90 -1.37
C THR A 102 -9.85 -0.67 -1.26
N GLU A 103 -10.62 -1.69 -0.86
CA GLU A 103 -12.08 -1.59 -0.70
C GLU A 103 -12.49 -0.47 0.26
N LYS A 104 -11.80 -0.35 1.40
CA LYS A 104 -12.09 0.67 2.41
C LYS A 104 -11.53 2.05 2.10
N SER A 105 -10.60 2.17 1.16
CA SER A 105 -10.11 3.46 0.70
C SER A 105 -11.02 4.11 -0.33
N GLU A 106 -12.07 3.42 -0.79
CA GLU A 106 -12.97 3.87 -1.85
C GLU A 106 -12.25 4.30 -3.14
N VAL A 107 -10.99 3.88 -3.29
CA VAL A 107 -10.23 4.08 -4.52
C VAL A 107 -10.79 3.08 -5.52
N THR A 108 -11.67 3.56 -6.39
CA THR A 108 -11.91 2.88 -7.66
C THR A 108 -10.58 2.92 -8.41
N LEU A 109 -9.83 1.81 -8.36
CA LEU A 109 -8.78 1.55 -9.34
C LEU A 109 -9.48 1.69 -10.68
N GLY A 110 -9.29 2.85 -11.33
CA GLY A 110 -10.07 3.23 -12.50
C GLY A 110 -10.11 2.04 -13.44
N GLU A 111 -11.29 1.47 -13.63
CA GLU A 111 -11.51 0.59 -14.76
C GLU A 111 -11.17 1.46 -15.96
N SER A 112 -9.98 1.26 -16.53
CA SER A 112 -9.61 1.94 -17.76
C SER A 112 -10.77 1.68 -18.72
N GLU A 113 -11.48 2.73 -19.11
CA GLU A 113 -12.49 2.60 -20.14
C GLU A 113 -11.81 1.90 -21.33
N ALA A 114 -12.48 0.89 -21.89
CA ALA A 114 -11.96 0.20 -23.06
C ALA A 114 -11.62 1.28 -24.10
N SER A 115 -10.32 1.42 -24.42
CA SER A 115 -9.87 2.31 -25.47
C SER A 115 -10.60 1.89 -26.73
N THR A 116 -11.59 2.68 -27.16
CA THR A 116 -12.25 2.47 -28.46
C THR A 116 -11.19 2.75 -29.50
N ASP A 117 -10.49 1.70 -29.90
CA ASP A 117 -9.63 1.69 -31.07
C ASP A 117 -10.57 1.73 -32.28
N ASP A 118 -11.10 2.91 -32.57
CA ASP A 118 -11.85 3.16 -33.80
C ASP A 118 -10.84 3.24 -34.94
N SER A 119 -10.33 2.06 -35.32
CA SER A 119 -9.69 1.83 -36.60
C SER A 119 -10.74 1.96 -37.69
N SER A 120 -11.11 3.20 -38.00
CA SER A 120 -11.78 3.54 -39.24
C SER A 120 -10.81 3.27 -40.39
N ALA A 121 -10.94 2.08 -40.97
CA ALA A 121 -10.40 1.77 -42.28
C ALA A 121 -10.98 2.76 -43.28
N THR A 122 -10.14 3.64 -43.82
CA THR A 122 -10.45 4.33 -45.08
C THR A 122 -9.92 3.45 -46.20
N GLU A 123 -10.84 2.73 -46.84
CA GLU A 123 -10.65 2.19 -48.18
C GLU A 123 -10.55 3.38 -49.17
N GLU A 124 -9.47 3.43 -49.94
CA GLU A 124 -9.40 4.06 -51.27
C GLU A 124 -8.76 3.08 -52.26
#